data_AF-A0A0L0H6L2-F1
#
_entry.id   AF-A0A0L0H6L2-F1
#
_cell.length_a   1.000
_cell.length_b   1.000
_cell.length_c   1.000
_cell.angle_alpha   90.00
_cell.angle_beta   90.00
_cell.angle_gamma   90.00
#
_symmetry.space_group_name_H-M   'P 1'
#
loop_
_entity.id
_entity.type
_entity.pdbx_description
1 polymer ?
#
loop_
_entity_poly.entity_id
_entity_poly.type
_entity_poly.pdbx_seq_one_letter_code
_entity_poly.pdbx_strand_id
1 'polypeptide(L)'
;MPDLEGEVVIRLGQRLLRLLDAWSGHQDRSCAFFDSALNLASQREDTLPFLLPQETEIDGWINPITTPAIVLEFPDIASRLLGKQTRALERALHKLHGELRDFQRIAHELDGLNRDALREVGIAELREKTEDSTPTQVSLTEMAAWIDQLCLSYNRECARKVEVLKSMDLRADSGDARARWGLYYWIDLEKETEVRDRLRLMKTIGS
;
A
#
# COMPACT_ATOMS: atom_id res chain seq x y z
N MET A 1 -34.63 1.33 25.34
CA MET A 1 -34.28 0.29 24.36
C MET A 1 -32.89 0.61 23.85
N PRO A 2 -32.01 -0.38 23.58
CA PRO A 2 -30.74 -0.10 22.94
C PRO A 2 -30.99 0.57 21.59
N ASP A 3 -30.20 1.60 21.29
CA ASP A 3 -30.24 2.33 20.02
C ASP A 3 -29.70 1.41 18.90
N LEU A 4 -30.62 0.68 18.27
CA LEU A 4 -30.34 -0.27 17.20
C LEU A 4 -29.60 0.38 16.02
N GLU A 5 -29.84 1.67 15.77
CA GLU A 5 -29.13 2.42 14.73
C GLU A 5 -27.69 2.69 15.15
N GLY A 6 -27.49 3.16 16.39
CA GLY A 6 -26.17 3.37 16.97
C GLY A 6 -25.28 2.12 16.92
N GLU A 7 -25.84 0.93 17.21
CA GLU A 7 -25.10 -0.34 17.09
C GLU A 7 -24.67 -0.65 15.65
N VAL A 8 -25.54 -0.39 14.67
CA VAL A 8 -25.24 -0.58 13.24
C VAL A 8 -24.14 0.38 12.79
N VAL A 9 -24.24 1.67 13.14
CA VAL A 9 -23.24 2.69 12.81
C VAL A 9 -21.88 2.32 13.40
N ILE A 10 -21.84 1.93 14.68
CA ILE A 10 -20.59 1.51 15.34
C ILE A 10 -20.01 0.28 14.64
N ARG A 11 -20.82 -0.72 14.28
CA ARG A 11 -20.36 -1.93 13.56
C ARG A 11 -19.78 -1.59 12.19
N LEU A 12 -20.44 -0.76 11.41
CA LEU A 12 -19.99 -0.33 10.08
C LEU A 12 -18.68 0.46 10.20
N GLY A 13 -18.62 1.44 11.09
CA GLY A 13 -17.43 2.24 11.32
C GLY A 13 -16.24 1.42 11.82
N GLN A 14 -16.46 0.43 12.69
CA GLN A 14 -15.39 -0.49 13.11
C GLN A 14 -14.87 -1.36 11.95
N ARG A 15 -15.75 -1.83 11.06
CA ARG A 15 -15.33 -2.56 9.85
C ARG A 15 -14.51 -1.65 8.94
N LEU A 16 -14.96 -0.41 8.72
CA LEU A 16 -14.23 0.59 7.95
C LEU A 16 -12.83 0.79 8.51
N LEU A 17 -12.70 1.17 9.79
CA LEU A 17 -11.39 1.45 10.40
C LEU A 17 -10.42 0.27 10.31
N ARG A 18 -10.90 -0.97 10.47
CA ARG A 18 -10.05 -2.16 10.31
C ARG A 18 -9.48 -2.30 8.89
N LEU A 19 -10.26 -1.97 7.86
CA LEU A 19 -9.80 -1.99 6.47
C LEU A 19 -8.77 -0.89 6.19
N LEU A 20 -8.99 0.32 6.73
CA LEU A 20 -8.05 1.43 6.60
C LEU A 20 -6.72 1.13 7.33
N ASP A 21 -6.80 0.57 8.54
CA ASP A 21 -5.61 0.14 9.30
C ASP A 21 -4.84 -0.97 8.57
N ALA A 22 -5.55 -1.95 8.00
CA ALA A 22 -4.93 -2.99 7.18
C ALA A 22 -4.19 -2.39 5.99
N TRP A 23 -4.83 -1.46 5.26
CA TRP A 23 -4.22 -0.77 4.13
C TRP A 23 -2.94 -0.04 4.51
N SER A 24 -2.97 0.74 5.59
CA SER A 24 -1.78 1.44 6.11
C SER A 24 -0.65 0.46 6.42
N GLY A 25 -0.97 -0.68 7.05
CA GLY A 25 0.01 -1.74 7.30
C GLY A 25 0.61 -2.35 6.02
N HIS A 26 -0.18 -2.51 4.96
CA HIS A 26 0.32 -2.93 3.64
C HIS A 26 1.16 -1.84 2.95
N GLN A 27 0.82 -0.56 3.16
CA GLN A 27 1.62 0.56 2.67
C GLN A 27 3.03 0.56 3.26
N ASP A 28 3.15 0.43 4.58
CA ASP A 28 4.46 0.43 5.24
C ASP A 28 5.33 -0.74 4.77
N ARG A 29 4.75 -1.95 4.69
CA ARG A 29 5.47 -3.14 4.19
C ARG A 29 5.90 -3.00 2.74
N SER A 30 5.00 -2.55 1.88
CA SER A 30 5.29 -2.39 0.45
C SER A 30 6.36 -1.33 0.20
N CYS A 31 6.35 -0.22 0.96
CA CYS A 31 7.43 0.76 0.94
C CYS A 31 8.79 0.13 1.26
N ALA A 32 8.87 -0.68 2.33
CA ALA A 32 10.11 -1.37 2.69
C ALA A 32 10.58 -2.38 1.60
N PHE A 33 9.65 -3.06 0.93
CA PHE A 33 10.00 -3.95 -0.18
C PHE A 33 10.48 -3.20 -1.42
N PHE A 34 9.92 -2.03 -1.71
CA PHE A 34 10.45 -1.15 -2.73
C PHE A 34 11.88 -0.72 -2.39
N ASP A 35 12.10 -0.21 -1.18
CA ASP A 35 13.44 0.27 -0.77
C ASP A 35 14.47 -0.86 -0.86
N SER A 36 14.08 -2.09 -0.48
CA SER A 36 14.91 -3.28 -0.68
C SER A 36 15.16 -3.58 -2.16
N ALA A 37 14.16 -3.43 -3.04
CA ALA A 37 14.31 -3.68 -4.47
C ALA A 37 15.25 -2.65 -5.13
N LEU A 38 15.13 -1.38 -4.76
CA LEU A 38 16.00 -0.30 -5.24
C LEU A 38 17.45 -0.51 -4.82
N ASN A 39 17.68 -0.83 -3.55
CA ASN A 39 19.02 -1.12 -3.04
C ASN A 39 19.64 -2.33 -3.77
N LEU A 40 18.87 -3.40 -4.01
CA LEU A 40 19.36 -4.56 -4.74
C LEU A 40 19.62 -4.28 -6.22
N ALA A 41 18.83 -3.40 -6.85
CA ALA A 41 19.06 -2.96 -8.22
C ALA A 41 20.36 -2.16 -8.32
N SER A 42 20.58 -1.19 -7.42
CA SER A 42 21.82 -0.41 -7.35
C SER A 42 23.05 -1.29 -7.09
N GLN A 43 22.99 -2.20 -6.11
CA GLN A 43 24.10 -3.14 -5.87
C GLN A 43 24.42 -4.01 -7.08
N ARG A 44 23.38 -4.39 -7.85
CA ARG A 44 23.55 -5.18 -9.07
C ARG A 44 24.24 -4.34 -10.15
N GLU A 45 23.84 -3.08 -10.33
CA GLU A 45 24.50 -2.14 -11.25
C GLU A 45 25.96 -1.94 -10.90
N ASP A 46 26.30 -1.80 -9.61
CA ASP A 46 27.68 -1.68 -9.15
C ASP A 46 28.49 -2.96 -9.39
N THR A 47 27.84 -4.13 -9.43
CA THR A 47 28.53 -5.43 -9.59
C THR A 47 28.72 -5.81 -11.07
N LEU A 48 27.84 -5.35 -11.96
CA LEU A 48 27.86 -5.68 -13.40
C LEU A 48 29.20 -5.35 -14.11
N PRO A 49 29.87 -4.21 -13.85
CA PRO A 49 31.15 -3.87 -14.46
C PRO A 49 32.27 -4.88 -14.20
N PHE A 50 32.16 -5.68 -13.13
CA PHE A 50 33.15 -6.71 -12.80
C PHE A 50 32.97 -8.01 -13.60
N LEU A 51 31.89 -8.14 -14.38
CA LEU A 51 31.66 -9.26 -15.30
C LEU A 51 31.92 -8.93 -16.77
N LEU A 52 31.80 -7.66 -17.15
CA LEU A 52 32.03 -7.24 -18.51
C LEU A 52 33.54 -7.17 -18.76
N PRO A 53 34.06 -7.67 -19.90
CA PRO A 53 35.38 -7.29 -20.35
C PRO A 53 35.39 -5.76 -20.45
N GLN A 54 36.27 -5.07 -19.73
CA GLN A 54 36.37 -3.63 -19.87
C GLN A 54 36.82 -3.33 -21.30
N GLU A 55 35.91 -2.80 -22.13
CA GLU A 55 36.17 -2.36 -23.52
C GLU A 55 37.08 -1.11 -23.59
N THR A 56 37.79 -0.77 -22.52
CA THR A 56 39.02 0.02 -22.65
C THR A 56 40.12 -0.93 -23.11
N GLU A 57 40.17 -1.12 -24.42
CA GLU A 57 41.28 -1.73 -25.16
C GLU A 57 42.60 -1.03 -24.82
N ILE A 58 43.26 -1.51 -23.79
CA ILE A 58 44.71 -1.72 -23.79
C ILE A 58 44.89 -3.13 -23.19
N ASP A 59 44.90 -4.12 -24.09
CA ASP A 59 45.33 -5.49 -23.82
C ASP A 59 44.57 -6.32 -22.78
N GLY A 60 43.23 -6.32 -22.70
CA GLY A 60 42.50 -7.40 -22.00
C GLY A 60 42.82 -7.60 -20.49
N TRP A 61 43.57 -6.69 -19.89
CA TRP A 61 43.92 -6.71 -18.48
C TRP A 61 42.84 -5.97 -17.71
N ILE A 62 42.20 -6.68 -16.79
CA ILE A 62 41.36 -6.09 -15.75
C ILE A 62 42.19 -4.98 -15.08
N ASN A 63 41.71 -3.73 -15.10
CA ASN A 63 42.42 -2.63 -14.46
C ASN A 63 42.51 -2.91 -12.94
N PRO A 64 43.70 -3.25 -12.39
CA PRO A 64 43.84 -3.67 -11.00
C PRO A 64 43.63 -2.52 -10.01
N ILE A 65 43.61 -1.28 -10.51
CA ILE A 65 43.49 -0.06 -9.70
C ILE A 65 42.02 0.20 -9.31
N THR A 66 41.07 -0.21 -10.15
CA THR A 66 39.63 0.02 -9.93
C THR A 66 38.85 -1.25 -9.58
N THR A 67 39.45 -2.42 -9.78
CA THR A 67 38.81 -3.70 -9.48
C THR A 67 39.14 -4.13 -8.04
N PRO A 68 38.15 -4.42 -7.19
CA PRO A 68 38.40 -4.90 -5.83
C PRO A 68 39.30 -6.14 -5.83
N ALA A 69 40.31 -6.18 -4.95
CA ALA A 69 41.29 -7.27 -4.89
C ALA A 69 40.65 -8.67 -4.80
N ILE A 70 39.51 -8.78 -4.09
CA ILE A 70 38.75 -10.03 -3.96
C ILE A 70 38.21 -10.56 -5.29
N VAL A 71 37.91 -9.69 -6.27
CA VAL A 71 37.45 -10.09 -7.60
C VAL A 71 38.62 -10.63 -8.42
N LEU A 72 39.82 -10.06 -8.25
CA LEU A 72 41.05 -10.55 -8.88
C LEU A 72 41.47 -11.91 -8.33
N GLU A 73 41.35 -12.11 -7.01
CA GLU A 73 41.67 -13.37 -6.34
C GLU A 73 40.63 -14.47 -6.61
N PHE A 74 39.37 -14.09 -6.82
CA PHE A 74 38.26 -15.02 -7.03
C PHE A 74 37.39 -14.58 -8.22
N PRO A 75 37.77 -14.90 -9.47
CA PRO A 75 37.08 -14.42 -10.67
C PRO A 75 35.58 -14.76 -10.73
N ASP A 76 35.18 -15.88 -10.14
CA ASP A 76 33.78 -16.31 -10.10
C ASP A 76 32.92 -15.55 -9.08
N ILE A 77 33.52 -14.72 -8.21
CA ILE A 77 32.81 -14.09 -7.09
C ILE A 77 31.76 -13.10 -7.58
N ALA A 78 32.07 -12.33 -8.63
CA ALA A 78 31.15 -11.36 -9.23
C ALA A 78 29.92 -12.07 -9.82
N SER A 79 30.13 -13.18 -10.54
CA SER A 79 29.05 -14.01 -11.12
C SER A 79 28.14 -14.58 -10.03
N ARG A 80 28.75 -15.11 -8.96
CA ARG A 80 28.00 -15.66 -7.82
C ARG A 80 27.23 -14.58 -7.06
N LEU A 81 27.82 -13.40 -6.88
CA LEU A 81 27.21 -12.27 -6.21
C LEU A 81 26.00 -11.75 -7.00
N LEU A 82 26.16 -11.56 -8.31
CA LEU A 82 25.07 -11.17 -9.21
C LEU A 82 23.93 -12.19 -9.21
N GLY A 83 24.23 -13.48 -9.20
CA GLY A 83 23.21 -14.53 -9.07
C GLY A 83 22.48 -14.48 -7.72
N LYS A 84 23.14 -14.07 -6.62
CA LYS A 84 22.48 -13.86 -5.32
C LYS A 84 21.60 -12.60 -5.32
N GLN A 85 22.13 -11.48 -5.81
CA GLN A 85 21.43 -10.20 -5.92
C GLN A 85 20.18 -10.33 -6.81
N THR A 86 20.29 -11.02 -7.96
CA THR A 86 19.17 -11.23 -8.88
C THR A 86 18.03 -12.00 -8.21
N ARG A 87 18.34 -13.13 -7.54
CA ARG A 87 17.32 -13.89 -6.80
C ARG A 87 16.72 -13.11 -5.64
N ALA A 88 17.51 -12.26 -4.97
CA ALA A 88 17.00 -11.40 -3.91
C ALA A 88 16.05 -10.33 -4.47
N LEU A 89 16.40 -9.73 -5.61
CA LEU A 89 15.58 -8.74 -6.29
C LEU A 89 14.25 -9.34 -6.74
N GLU A 90 14.28 -10.52 -7.38
CA GLU A 90 13.07 -11.27 -7.76
C GLU A 90 12.16 -11.53 -6.56
N ARG A 91 12.73 -11.91 -5.40
CA ARG A 91 11.95 -12.10 -4.17
C ARG A 91 11.34 -10.79 -3.67
N ALA A 92 12.06 -9.67 -3.69
CA ALA A 92 11.53 -8.38 -3.29
C ALA A 92 10.36 -7.96 -4.20
N LEU A 93 10.52 -8.12 -5.51
CA LEU A 93 9.46 -7.87 -6.49
C LEU A 93 8.26 -8.79 -6.31
N HIS A 94 8.49 -10.07 -6.05
CA HIS A 94 7.39 -11.01 -5.77
C HIS A 94 6.58 -10.59 -4.53
N LYS A 95 7.25 -10.11 -3.48
CA LYS A 95 6.59 -9.58 -2.29
C LYS A 95 5.78 -8.31 -2.60
N LEU A 96 6.30 -7.39 -3.42
CA LEU A 96 5.54 -6.23 -3.89
C LEU A 96 4.26 -6.61 -4.65
N HIS A 97 4.32 -7.62 -5.52
CA HIS A 97 3.14 -8.16 -6.18
C HIS A 97 2.17 -8.87 -5.21
N GLY A 98 2.68 -9.41 -4.11
CA GLY A 98 1.87 -9.88 -2.99
C GLY A 98 1.07 -8.73 -2.36
N GLU A 99 1.76 -7.66 -1.95
CA GLU A 99 1.13 -6.49 -1.34
C GLU A 99 0.11 -5.82 -2.28
N LEU A 100 0.36 -5.77 -3.60
CA LEU A 100 -0.63 -5.27 -4.57
C LEU A 100 -1.95 -6.07 -4.54
N ARG A 101 -1.87 -7.41 -4.45
CA ARG A 101 -3.06 -8.25 -4.36
C ARG A 101 -3.83 -8.00 -3.07
N ASP A 102 -3.11 -7.73 -1.98
CA ASP A 102 -3.74 -7.39 -0.71
C ASP A 102 -4.43 -6.03 -0.74
N PHE A 103 -3.85 -5.02 -1.39
CA PHE A 103 -4.53 -3.74 -1.65
C PHE A 103 -5.82 -3.93 -2.46
N GLN A 104 -5.77 -4.72 -3.53
CA GLN A 104 -6.95 -5.03 -4.35
C GLN A 104 -8.04 -5.74 -3.55
N ARG A 105 -7.66 -6.67 -2.66
CA ARG A 105 -8.60 -7.33 -1.75
C ARG A 105 -9.25 -6.33 -0.79
N ILE A 106 -8.48 -5.43 -0.18
CA ILE A 106 -9.03 -4.41 0.73
C ILE A 106 -10.01 -3.49 -0.01
N ALA A 107 -9.65 -3.04 -1.22
CA ALA A 107 -10.54 -2.24 -2.06
C ALA A 107 -11.86 -2.97 -2.36
N HIS A 108 -11.79 -4.27 -2.69
CA HIS A 108 -12.98 -5.10 -2.87
C HIS A 108 -13.81 -5.27 -1.59
N GLU A 109 -13.17 -5.40 -0.44
CA GLU A 109 -13.86 -5.46 0.86
C GLU A 109 -14.52 -4.13 1.23
N LEU A 110 -13.92 -2.99 0.86
CA LEU A 110 -14.53 -1.66 0.98
C LEU A 110 -15.77 -1.53 0.10
N ASP A 111 -15.75 -2.03 -1.15
CA ASP A 111 -16.94 -2.07 -2.00
C ASP A 111 -18.06 -2.94 -1.40
N GLY A 112 -17.68 -4.05 -0.74
CA GLY A 112 -18.59 -4.87 0.05
C GLY A 112 -19.22 -4.09 1.20
N LEU A 113 -18.40 -3.38 1.97
CA LEU A 113 -18.86 -2.56 3.09
C LEU A 113 -19.77 -1.41 2.64
N ASN A 114 -19.47 -0.78 1.50
CA ASN A 114 -20.31 0.29 0.95
C ASN A 114 -21.71 -0.23 0.59
N ARG A 115 -21.78 -1.38 -0.08
CA ARG A 115 -23.06 -2.05 -0.39
C ARG A 115 -23.83 -2.42 0.88
N ASP A 116 -23.13 -2.92 1.90
CA ASP A 116 -23.76 -3.20 3.20
C ASP A 116 -24.33 -1.93 3.82
N ALA A 117 -23.58 -0.82 3.83
CA ALA A 117 -24.02 0.46 4.40
C ALA A 117 -25.26 1.02 3.68
N LEU A 118 -25.26 1.02 2.34
CA LEU A 118 -26.41 1.47 1.53
C LEU A 118 -27.65 0.60 1.76
N ARG A 119 -27.47 -0.71 1.95
CA ARG A 119 -28.56 -1.62 2.28
C ARG A 119 -29.16 -1.30 3.64
N GLU A 120 -28.33 -1.02 4.64
CA GLU A 120 -28.80 -0.67 5.99
C GLU A 120 -29.58 0.66 5.97
N VAL A 121 -29.13 1.66 5.19
CA VAL A 121 -29.87 2.92 4.98
C VAL A 121 -31.25 2.64 4.38
N GLY A 122 -31.34 1.84 3.32
CA GLY A 122 -32.62 1.50 2.69
C GLY A 122 -33.57 0.74 3.61
N ILE A 123 -33.05 -0.07 4.55
CA ILE A 123 -33.86 -0.74 5.58
C ILE A 123 -34.35 0.26 6.63
N ALA A 124 -33.50 1.21 7.02
CA ALA A 124 -33.85 2.24 7.99
C ALA A 124 -34.91 3.21 7.45
N GLU A 125 -34.85 3.61 6.19
CA GLU A 125 -35.87 4.46 5.55
C GLU A 125 -37.27 3.81 5.51
N LEU A 126 -37.34 2.49 5.49
CA LEU A 126 -38.59 1.73 5.55
C LEU A 126 -39.18 1.61 6.97
N ARG A 127 -38.39 1.91 8.00
CA ARG A 127 -38.82 1.93 9.41
C ARG A 127 -39.11 3.39 9.78
N GLU A 128 -40.37 3.73 10.04
CA GLU A 128 -40.79 5.11 10.35
C GLU A 128 -39.84 5.85 11.31
N LYS A 129 -39.42 7.06 10.90
CA LYS A 129 -38.55 7.97 11.65
C LYS A 129 -39.12 8.24 13.04
N THR A 130 -38.45 7.75 14.08
CA THR A 130 -38.57 8.31 15.42
C THR A 130 -37.37 9.22 15.64
N GLU A 131 -37.55 10.51 15.36
CA GLU A 131 -36.50 11.52 15.53
C GLU A 131 -36.31 11.85 17.01
N ASP A 132 -35.09 11.67 17.50
CA ASP A 132 -34.43 12.57 18.46
C ASP A 132 -32.91 12.33 18.34
N SER A 133 -32.32 12.77 17.21
CA SER A 133 -30.87 12.69 17.02
C SER A 133 -30.19 13.86 17.71
N THR A 134 -29.40 13.56 18.75
CA THR A 134 -28.52 14.55 19.38
C THR A 134 -27.35 14.91 18.45
N PRO A 135 -26.82 16.15 18.48
CA PRO A 135 -25.75 16.61 17.57
C PRO A 135 -24.41 15.87 17.70
N THR A 136 -24.30 14.94 18.66
CA THR A 136 -23.13 14.10 18.91
C THR A 136 -23.21 12.72 18.25
N GLN A 137 -24.38 12.32 17.74
CA GLN A 137 -24.57 11.02 17.09
C GLN A 137 -24.38 11.13 15.58
N VAL A 138 -23.54 10.24 15.03
CA VAL A 138 -23.41 10.07 13.57
C VAL A 138 -24.61 9.25 13.10
N SER A 139 -25.38 9.80 12.16
CA SER A 139 -26.51 9.09 11.57
C SER A 139 -26.05 7.94 10.67
N LEU A 140 -26.91 6.95 10.44
CA LEU A 140 -26.60 5.87 9.50
C LEU A 140 -26.33 6.38 8.07
N THR A 141 -27.08 7.39 7.62
CA THR A 141 -26.89 8.02 6.32
C THR A 141 -25.53 8.72 6.22
N GLU A 142 -25.12 9.41 7.28
CA GLU A 142 -23.81 10.07 7.34
C GLU A 142 -22.66 9.05 7.32
N MET A 143 -22.77 7.97 8.09
CA MET A 143 -21.79 6.88 8.07
C MET A 143 -21.68 6.22 6.69
N ALA A 144 -22.82 6.00 6.01
CA ALA A 144 -22.83 5.47 4.65
C ALA A 144 -22.14 6.42 3.66
N ALA A 145 -22.38 7.73 3.77
CA ALA A 145 -21.72 8.72 2.94
C ALA A 145 -20.19 8.75 3.17
N TRP A 146 -19.74 8.61 4.42
CA TRP A 146 -18.30 8.52 4.72
C TRP A 146 -17.66 7.26 4.13
N ILE A 147 -18.35 6.11 4.24
CA ILE A 147 -17.90 4.85 3.66
C ILE A 147 -17.80 4.98 2.13
N ASP A 148 -18.80 5.57 1.47
CA ASP A 148 -18.78 5.76 0.02
C ASP A 148 -17.60 6.63 -0.44
N GLN A 149 -17.40 7.78 0.22
CA GLN A 149 -16.28 8.69 -0.08
C GLN A 149 -14.91 7.98 0.07
N LEU A 150 -14.69 7.32 1.20
CA LEU A 150 -13.42 6.62 1.45
C LEU A 150 -13.24 5.42 0.52
N CYS A 151 -14.31 4.69 0.21
CA CYS A 151 -14.29 3.60 -0.76
C CYS A 151 -13.82 4.08 -2.15
N LEU A 152 -14.35 5.22 -2.62
CA LEU A 152 -13.94 5.82 -3.89
C LEU A 152 -12.46 6.23 -3.88
N SER A 153 -12.01 6.89 -2.81
CA SER A 153 -10.62 7.30 -2.61
C SER A 153 -9.65 6.12 -2.66
N TYR A 154 -9.95 5.05 -1.93
CA TYR A 154 -9.11 3.86 -1.85
C TYR A 154 -9.09 3.05 -3.15
N ASN A 155 -10.22 2.97 -3.86
CA ASN A 155 -10.28 2.35 -5.19
C ASN A 155 -9.40 3.10 -6.20
N ARG A 156 -9.44 4.44 -6.19
CA ARG A 156 -8.58 5.26 -7.06
C ARG A 156 -7.10 5.09 -6.73
N GLU A 157 -6.76 5.07 -5.45
CA GLU A 157 -5.41 4.81 -5.00
C GLU A 157 -4.94 3.40 -5.41
N CYS A 158 -5.80 2.39 -5.30
CA CYS A 158 -5.49 1.03 -5.74
C CYS A 158 -5.22 0.97 -7.25
N ALA A 159 -6.02 1.64 -8.07
CA ALA A 159 -5.82 1.70 -9.52
C ALA A 159 -4.45 2.33 -9.87
N ARG A 160 -4.12 3.45 -9.23
CA ARG A 160 -2.80 4.09 -9.36
C ARG A 160 -1.66 3.16 -8.96
N LYS A 161 -1.79 2.42 -7.86
CA LYS A 161 -0.77 1.44 -7.44
C LYS A 161 -0.57 0.36 -8.50
N VAL A 162 -1.65 -0.16 -9.10
CA VAL A 162 -1.55 -1.10 -10.23
C VAL A 162 -0.75 -0.48 -11.40
N GLU A 163 -1.03 0.77 -11.74
CA GLU A 163 -0.32 1.48 -12.83
C GLU A 163 1.17 1.69 -12.52
N VAL A 164 1.51 2.08 -11.29
CA VAL A 164 2.91 2.26 -10.87
C VAL A 164 3.69 0.95 -11.02
N LEU A 165 3.14 -0.18 -10.57
CA LEU A 165 3.83 -1.47 -10.71
C LEU A 165 3.91 -1.95 -12.16
N LYS A 166 2.90 -1.71 -12.99
CA LYS A 166 2.91 -2.06 -14.42
C LYS A 166 3.92 -1.25 -15.23
N SER A 167 4.11 0.01 -14.86
CA SER A 167 5.03 0.93 -15.55
C SER A 167 6.43 0.95 -14.95
N MET A 168 6.68 0.20 -13.88
CA MET A 168 7.96 0.20 -13.18
C MET A 168 9.05 -0.46 -14.03
N ASP A 169 9.97 0.34 -14.53
CA ASP A 169 11.28 -0.13 -14.97
C ASP A 169 12.31 0.15 -13.86
N LEU A 170 12.80 -0.91 -13.23
CA LEU A 170 13.80 -0.83 -12.17
C LEU A 170 15.16 -0.31 -12.64
N ARG A 171 15.42 -0.28 -13.96
CA ARG A 171 16.68 0.20 -14.54
C ARG A 171 16.67 1.68 -14.89
N ALA A 172 15.49 2.29 -15.05
CA ALA A 172 15.36 3.66 -15.56
C ALA A 172 14.63 4.59 -14.58
N ASP A 173 13.56 4.13 -13.91
CA ASP A 173 12.62 4.98 -13.18
C ASP A 173 12.37 4.50 -11.73
N SER A 174 13.33 3.79 -11.16
CA SER A 174 13.15 3.05 -9.93
C SER A 174 12.90 3.98 -8.72
N GLY A 175 13.62 5.11 -8.64
CA GLY A 175 13.38 6.16 -7.63
C GLY A 175 12.03 6.87 -7.76
N ASP A 176 11.58 7.16 -8.99
CA ASP A 176 10.29 7.80 -9.25
C ASP A 176 9.12 6.86 -8.93
N ALA A 177 9.22 5.58 -9.31
CA ALA A 177 8.22 4.57 -8.98
C ALA A 177 7.99 4.46 -7.46
N ARG A 178 9.07 4.46 -6.67
CA ARG A 178 8.98 4.45 -5.20
C ARG A 178 8.35 5.74 -4.65
N ALA A 179 8.77 6.90 -5.12
CA ALA A 179 8.17 8.17 -4.69
C ALA A 179 6.66 8.17 -4.95
N ARG A 180 6.25 7.81 -6.18
CA ARG A 180 4.83 7.74 -6.56
C ARG A 180 4.03 6.71 -5.79
N TRP A 181 4.64 5.57 -5.42
CA TRP A 181 4.02 4.52 -4.62
C TRP A 181 3.79 4.93 -3.16
N GLY A 182 4.75 5.68 -2.59
CA GLY A 182 4.74 6.10 -1.19
C GLY A 182 3.71 7.18 -0.86
N LEU A 183 3.19 7.88 -1.86
CA LEU A 183 2.22 8.96 -1.69
C LEU A 183 0.80 8.42 -1.48
N TYR A 184 0.05 9.12 -0.64
CA TYR A 184 -1.38 8.95 -0.45
C TYR A 184 -2.14 9.99 -1.29
N TYR A 185 -2.11 9.85 -2.61
CA TYR A 185 -2.57 10.93 -3.48
C TYR A 185 -4.08 11.11 -3.47
N TRP A 186 -4.82 10.00 -3.39
CA TRP A 186 -6.28 10.01 -3.42
C TRP A 186 -6.94 9.77 -2.07
N ILE A 187 -6.14 9.47 -1.03
CA ILE A 187 -6.65 9.16 0.31
C ILE A 187 -6.85 10.45 1.10
N ASP A 188 -8.07 10.62 1.61
CA ASP A 188 -8.46 11.74 2.46
C ASP A 188 -8.17 11.42 3.93
N LEU A 189 -6.95 11.71 4.37
CA LEU A 189 -6.50 11.45 5.75
C LEU A 189 -7.23 12.30 6.79
N GLU A 190 -7.72 13.48 6.41
CA GLU A 190 -8.54 14.31 7.30
C GLU A 190 -9.87 13.61 7.57
N LYS A 191 -10.51 13.09 6.52
CA LYS A 191 -11.76 12.33 6.66
C LYS A 191 -11.58 11.07 7.49
N GLU A 192 -10.48 10.34 7.32
CA GLU A 192 -10.19 9.18 8.17
C GLU A 192 -10.06 9.56 9.65
N THR A 193 -9.40 10.67 9.93
CA THR A 193 -9.22 11.17 11.29
C THR A 193 -10.56 11.55 11.90
N GLU A 194 -11.41 12.25 11.15
CA GLU A 194 -12.78 12.58 11.54
C GLU A 194 -13.58 11.31 11.90
N VAL A 195 -13.56 10.29 11.03
CA VAL A 195 -14.27 9.02 11.29
C VAL A 195 -13.76 8.34 12.55
N ARG A 196 -12.42 8.29 12.75
CA ARG A 196 -11.82 7.69 13.95
C ARG A 196 -12.28 8.40 15.21
N ASP A 197 -12.23 9.72 15.22
CA ASP A 197 -12.57 10.52 16.41
C ASP A 197 -14.06 10.45 16.73
N ARG A 198 -14.92 10.51 15.71
CA ARG A 198 -16.36 10.36 15.88
C ARG A 198 -16.74 8.97 16.40
N LEU A 199 -16.11 7.91 15.88
CA LEU A 199 -16.34 6.55 16.38
C LEU A 199 -15.87 6.37 17.82
N ARG A 200 -14.77 7.01 18.21
CA ARG A 200 -14.28 7.01 19.61
C ARG A 200 -15.29 7.67 20.54
N LEU A 201 -15.81 8.85 20.15
CA LEU A 201 -16.81 9.59 20.93
C LEU A 201 -18.11 8.79 21.12
N MET A 202 -18.61 8.17 20.05
CA MET A 202 -19.82 7.32 20.12
C MET A 202 -19.65 6.15 21.08
N LYS A 203 -18.47 5.51 21.09
CA LYS A 203 -18.17 4.42 22.03
C LYS A 203 -18.15 4.90 23.48
N THR A 204 -17.58 6.08 23.75
CA THR A 204 -17.50 6.62 25.11
C THR A 204 -18.85 7.09 25.67
N ILE A 205 -19.77 7.52 24.79
CA ILE A 205 -21.10 8.01 25.19
C ILE A 205 -22.11 6.85 25.33
N GLY A 206 -21.95 5.77 24.56
CA GLY A 206 -22.79 4.58 24.61
C GLY A 206 -22.36 3.50 25.61
N SER A 207 -21.31 3.74 26.41
CA SER A 207 -20.86 2.89 27.52
C SER A 207 -21.45 3.36 28.85
#